data_AF-A0A1C6KL57-F1
#
_entry.id   AF-A0A1C6KL57-F1
#
_cell.length_a   1.000
_cell.length_b   1.000
_cell.length_c   1.000
_cell.angle_alpha   90.00
_cell.angle_beta   90.00
_cell.angle_gamma   90.00
#
_symmetry.space_group_name_H-M   'P 1'
#
loop_
_entity.id
_entity.type
_entity.pdbx_description
1 polymer ?
#
loop_
_entity_poly.entity_id
_entity_poly.type
_entity_poly.pdbx_seq_one_letter_code
_entity_poly.pdbx_strand_id
1 'polypeptide(L)'
;MKNEVLIKSLYRNSEEYLSKDIIISGWIRTLRASNAFGFIEVNDGSFFKNVQVVFDNNLENFKDVSKLPISSSIKVIGTLVATPDAKQPFEIQAKEIVIEGMSSSDYPLQKKRHTFEYLRTIAHLRPRSNAFSAVFRVRSVAAYAIHKFFQDQGFVYTNTPILTGSDCEGAGEMFRVTTLDLHNTPKTEEGHIDYKEDFFGKETNLTVSGQLNAECYALAFRNVYTFGPTFRAENSNTARHAAEFWMVEPEIAFADLQDDMELAEGMLKYVIKYVMDECPEEMAFFNQFIEKGLLDKLNHIVTSDFGKVTYTEAVEMLKNCGKTFEYPVEWGIDLQTEHERYLTEEIFKRPVFVTDYPKDIKAFYMRLNDDGKTVAATDCLVPGIGEIIGGSQREERLDILKARMAELDLKEEDYWWYLELRKYGETKHAGFGLGFERLIMYITGMSNIRDVIPFPRTTGQSDF
;
A
#
# COMPACT_ATOMS: atom_id res chain seq x y z
N MET A 1 5.84 -2.44 34.54
CA MET A 1 6.09 -2.92 33.16
C MET A 1 6.49 -4.40 33.04
N LYS A 2 6.96 -5.11 34.09
CA LYS A 2 7.41 -6.53 33.93
C LYS A 2 6.32 -7.62 33.93
N ASN A 3 5.04 -7.31 34.17
CA ASN A 3 3.97 -8.31 34.35
C ASN A 3 2.72 -8.07 33.48
N GLU A 4 2.75 -7.12 32.54
CA GLU A 4 1.60 -6.85 31.68
C GLU A 4 1.66 -7.71 30.42
N VAL A 5 0.56 -8.37 30.10
CA VAL A 5 0.44 -9.33 29.01
C VAL A 5 -0.37 -8.71 27.89
N LEU A 6 0.14 -8.76 26.66
CA LEU A 6 -0.61 -8.33 25.48
C LEU A 6 -1.75 -9.31 25.17
N ILE A 7 -2.89 -8.81 24.71
CA ILE A 7 -4.02 -9.64 24.28
C ILE A 7 -3.58 -10.64 23.19
N LYS A 8 -2.68 -10.24 22.28
CA LYS A 8 -2.09 -11.16 21.28
C LYS A 8 -1.45 -12.39 21.92
N SER A 9 -0.73 -12.21 23.04
CA SER A 9 -0.06 -13.31 23.74
C SER A 9 -1.07 -14.28 24.37
N LEU A 10 -2.20 -13.77 24.87
CA LEU A 10 -3.29 -14.62 25.38
C LEU A 10 -3.88 -15.51 24.29
N TYR A 11 -4.00 -15.02 23.06
CA TYR A 11 -4.55 -15.79 21.94
C TYR A 11 -3.55 -16.75 21.30
N ARG A 12 -2.28 -16.38 21.20
CA ARG A 12 -1.25 -17.22 20.56
C ARG A 12 -0.63 -18.24 21.51
N ASN A 13 -0.53 -17.92 22.80
CA ASN A 13 0.15 -18.75 23.81
C ASN A 13 -0.76 -18.99 25.04
N SER A 14 -2.06 -19.27 24.81
CA SER A 14 -3.07 -19.33 25.88
C SER A 14 -2.69 -20.26 27.04
N GLU A 15 -2.13 -21.44 26.74
CA GLU A 15 -1.72 -22.45 27.73
C GLU A 15 -0.71 -21.92 28.76
N GLU A 16 0.12 -20.94 28.38
CA GLU A 16 1.09 -20.33 29.30
C GLU A 16 0.42 -19.49 30.39
N TYR A 17 -0.81 -19.03 30.16
CA TYR A 17 -1.53 -18.07 31.01
C TYR A 17 -2.78 -18.64 31.68
N LEU A 18 -3.29 -19.78 31.20
CA LEU A 18 -4.50 -20.40 31.77
C LEU A 18 -4.34 -20.68 33.26
N SER A 19 -5.40 -20.37 34.01
CA SER A 19 -5.48 -20.50 35.47
C SER A 19 -4.46 -19.64 36.26
N LYS A 20 -3.78 -18.69 35.61
CA LYS A 20 -2.87 -17.75 36.25
C LYS A 20 -3.49 -16.36 36.33
N ASP A 21 -3.02 -15.61 37.33
CA ASP A 21 -3.28 -14.17 37.40
C ASP A 21 -2.43 -13.43 36.37
N ILE A 22 -3.10 -12.59 35.59
CA ILE A 22 -2.52 -11.77 34.54
C ILE A 22 -2.94 -10.32 34.72
N ILE A 23 -2.15 -9.44 34.12
CA ILE A 23 -2.46 -8.00 34.04
C ILE A 23 -2.54 -7.65 32.57
N ILE A 24 -3.65 -7.01 32.16
CA ILE A 24 -3.79 -6.42 30.83
C ILE A 24 -4.19 -4.95 30.97
N SER A 25 -3.88 -4.13 29.98
CA SER A 25 -4.51 -2.82 29.82
C SER A 25 -5.01 -2.65 28.40
N GLY A 26 -6.05 -1.84 28.24
CA GLY A 26 -6.60 -1.55 26.92
C GLY A 26 -7.82 -0.65 27.00
N TRP A 27 -8.52 -0.54 25.88
CA TRP A 27 -9.71 0.30 25.75
C TRP A 27 -10.98 -0.55 25.72
N ILE A 28 -12.01 -0.05 26.39
CA ILE A 28 -13.35 -0.66 26.39
C ILE A 28 -13.93 -0.58 24.99
N ARG A 29 -14.25 -1.74 24.41
CA ARG A 29 -14.93 -1.89 23.12
C ARG A 29 -16.43 -1.96 23.31
N THR A 30 -16.86 -2.73 24.29
CA THR A 30 -18.25 -2.81 24.72
C THR A 30 -18.31 -3.09 26.22
N LEU A 31 -19.36 -2.58 26.87
CA LEU A 31 -19.64 -2.84 28.28
C LEU A 31 -21.10 -3.20 28.44
N ARG A 32 -21.39 -4.27 29.19
CA ARG A 32 -22.74 -4.70 29.55
C ARG A 32 -22.73 -5.12 31.02
N ALA A 33 -23.49 -4.43 31.86
CA ALA A 33 -23.53 -4.72 33.30
C ALA A 33 -24.97 -4.88 33.80
N SER A 34 -25.14 -5.76 34.78
CA SER A 34 -26.33 -5.93 35.60
C SER A 34 -26.04 -5.44 37.04
N ASN A 35 -26.98 -5.62 37.96
CA ASN A 35 -26.77 -5.26 39.37
C ASN A 35 -25.78 -6.18 40.11
N ALA A 36 -25.49 -7.36 39.57
CA ALA A 36 -24.65 -8.36 40.24
C ALA A 36 -23.31 -8.61 39.52
N PHE A 37 -23.30 -8.57 38.20
CA PHE A 37 -22.12 -8.83 37.38
C PHE A 37 -22.20 -8.13 36.02
N GLY A 38 -21.08 -8.05 35.31
CA GLY A 38 -20.98 -7.50 33.97
C GLY A 38 -19.85 -8.09 33.14
N PHE A 39 -19.85 -7.70 31.87
CA PHE A 39 -18.89 -8.08 30.86
C PHE A 39 -18.31 -6.84 30.19
N ILE A 40 -16.99 -6.80 30.07
CA ILE A 40 -16.27 -5.79 29.29
C ILE A 40 -15.53 -6.53 28.18
N GLU A 41 -15.69 -6.07 26.94
CA GLU A 41 -14.78 -6.45 25.87
C GLU A 41 -13.65 -5.43 25.81
N VAL A 42 -12.41 -5.88 25.99
CA VAL A 42 -11.21 -5.04 26.00
C VAL A 42 -10.38 -5.34 24.75
N ASN A 43 -9.81 -4.31 24.14
CA ASN A 43 -8.80 -4.45 23.10
C ASN A 43 -7.67 -3.45 23.34
N ASP A 44 -6.44 -3.89 23.12
CA ASP A 44 -5.19 -3.14 23.32
C ASP A 44 -4.51 -2.76 22.00
N GLY A 45 -5.13 -3.12 20.86
CA GLY A 45 -4.58 -2.94 19.51
C GLY A 45 -3.60 -4.02 19.06
N SER A 46 -3.08 -4.87 19.96
CA SER A 46 -2.08 -5.90 19.66
C SER A 46 -2.65 -7.07 18.87
N PHE A 47 -3.96 -7.29 18.94
CA PHE A 47 -4.66 -8.39 18.30
C PHE A 47 -6.02 -7.98 17.73
N PHE A 48 -6.49 -8.67 16.70
CA PHE A 48 -7.77 -8.37 16.06
C PHE A 48 -8.97 -8.59 16.99
N LYS A 49 -8.97 -9.69 17.76
CA LYS A 49 -10.07 -10.05 18.64
C LYS A 49 -9.98 -9.33 19.98
N ASN A 50 -11.14 -9.02 20.55
CA ASN A 50 -11.26 -8.49 21.91
C ASN A 50 -11.15 -9.63 22.93
N VAL A 51 -10.60 -9.36 24.11
CA VAL A 51 -10.71 -10.28 25.25
C VAL A 51 -11.91 -9.92 26.11
N GLN A 52 -12.67 -10.92 26.56
CA GLN A 52 -13.77 -10.73 27.51
C GLN A 52 -13.23 -10.69 28.93
N VAL A 53 -13.65 -9.68 29.69
CA VAL A 53 -13.43 -9.53 31.12
C VAL A 53 -14.77 -9.64 31.82
N VAL A 54 -14.88 -10.58 32.74
CA VAL A 54 -16.03 -10.76 33.64
C VAL A 54 -15.71 -10.09 34.95
N PHE A 55 -16.65 -9.30 35.46
CA PHE A 55 -16.50 -8.62 36.74
C PHE A 55 -17.81 -8.67 37.52
N ASP A 56 -17.73 -8.67 38.86
CA ASP A 56 -18.88 -8.78 39.74
C ASP A 56 -18.88 -7.72 40.84
N ASN A 57 -19.94 -7.72 41.64
CA ASN A 57 -20.14 -6.77 42.73
C ASN A 57 -19.17 -6.92 43.90
N ASN A 58 -18.21 -7.85 43.86
CA ASN A 58 -17.11 -7.92 44.81
C ASN A 58 -16.02 -6.89 44.51
N LEU A 59 -15.99 -6.29 43.31
CA LEU A 59 -15.08 -5.17 43.02
C LEU A 59 -15.44 -3.94 43.84
N GLU A 60 -14.45 -3.32 44.49
CA GLU A 60 -14.64 -2.11 45.31
C GLU A 60 -15.29 -0.96 44.52
N ASN A 61 -14.91 -0.81 43.25
CA ASN A 61 -15.40 0.22 42.33
C ASN A 61 -16.45 -0.29 41.32
N PHE A 62 -17.17 -1.37 41.64
CA PHE A 62 -18.15 -2.01 40.73
C PHE A 62 -19.13 -1.02 40.09
N LYS A 63 -19.66 -0.06 40.88
CA LYS A 63 -20.63 0.93 40.40
C LYS A 63 -20.07 1.88 39.35
N ASP A 64 -18.79 2.24 39.47
CA ASP A 64 -18.11 3.14 38.56
C ASP A 64 -17.73 2.40 37.28
N VAL A 65 -17.15 1.20 37.42
CA VAL A 65 -16.81 0.32 36.29
C VAL A 65 -18.04 0.01 35.45
N SER A 66 -19.18 -0.30 36.08
CA SER A 66 -20.44 -0.67 35.40
C SER A 66 -21.03 0.43 34.49
N LYS A 67 -20.51 1.65 34.56
CA LYS A 67 -21.01 2.82 33.81
C LYS A 67 -19.96 3.45 32.90
N LEU A 68 -18.79 2.84 32.75
CA LEU A 68 -17.71 3.41 31.95
C LEU A 68 -18.14 3.57 30.48
N PRO A 69 -17.91 4.75 29.89
CA PRO A 69 -18.13 4.97 28.46
C PRO A 69 -17.22 4.08 27.60
N ILE A 70 -17.69 3.76 26.38
CA ILE A 70 -16.86 3.13 25.34
C ILE A 70 -15.59 3.95 25.13
N SER A 71 -14.48 3.27 24.84
CA SER A 71 -13.16 3.86 24.67
C SER A 71 -12.51 4.40 25.95
N SER A 72 -13.09 4.20 27.14
CA SER A 72 -12.35 4.40 28.39
C SER A 72 -11.21 3.39 28.47
N SER A 73 -10.06 3.81 28.99
CA SER A 73 -8.90 2.94 29.19
C SER A 73 -8.90 2.38 30.61
N ILE A 74 -8.69 1.07 30.70
CA ILE A 74 -8.65 0.34 31.96
C ILE A 74 -7.43 -0.57 32.02
N LYS A 75 -6.98 -0.85 33.25
CA LYS A 75 -6.08 -1.94 33.57
C LYS A 75 -6.84 -2.98 34.39
N VAL A 76 -6.73 -4.24 34.00
CA VAL A 76 -7.45 -5.36 34.60
C VAL A 76 -6.45 -6.34 35.17
N ILE A 77 -6.63 -6.69 36.44
CA ILE A 77 -5.89 -7.74 37.13
C ILE A 77 -6.90 -8.84 37.41
N GLY A 78 -6.63 -10.05 36.92
CA GLY A 78 -7.58 -11.14 37.03
C GLY A 78 -7.01 -12.47 36.58
N THR A 79 -7.77 -13.53 36.79
CA THR A 79 -7.37 -14.89 36.41
C THR A 79 -7.89 -15.23 35.02
N LEU A 80 -7.03 -15.75 34.14
CA LEU A 80 -7.46 -16.24 32.83
C LEU A 80 -8.10 -17.63 32.96
N VAL A 81 -9.34 -17.78 32.49
CA VAL A 81 -10.12 -19.01 32.62
C VAL A 81 -10.56 -19.49 31.24
N ALA A 82 -10.39 -20.78 30.97
CA ALA A 82 -10.85 -21.42 29.75
C ALA A 82 -12.39 -21.51 29.72
N THR A 83 -12.97 -21.30 28.55
CA THR A 83 -14.43 -21.35 28.34
C THR A 83 -14.77 -22.26 27.15
N PRO A 84 -14.58 -23.59 27.27
CA PRO A 84 -14.66 -24.52 26.14
C PRO A 84 -16.05 -24.55 25.47
N ASP A 85 -17.11 -24.28 26.24
CA ASP A 85 -18.50 -24.29 25.76
C ASP A 85 -18.99 -22.91 25.26
N ALA A 86 -18.13 -21.88 25.31
CA ALA A 86 -18.48 -20.52 24.90
C ALA A 86 -17.96 -20.18 23.49
N LYS A 87 -18.42 -19.05 22.95
CA LYS A 87 -17.94 -18.55 21.63
C LYS A 87 -16.48 -18.10 21.68
N GLN A 88 -16.07 -17.54 22.80
CA GLN A 88 -14.70 -17.19 23.10
C GLN A 88 -13.98 -18.38 23.74
N PRO A 89 -12.68 -18.60 23.47
CA PRO A 89 -11.92 -19.73 24.02
C PRO A 89 -11.59 -19.55 25.51
N PHE A 90 -11.56 -18.31 25.99
CA PHE A 90 -11.24 -17.95 27.36
C PHE A 90 -11.83 -16.57 27.72
N GLU A 91 -11.83 -16.26 29.01
CA GLU A 91 -12.16 -14.96 29.57
C GLU A 91 -11.30 -14.65 30.80
N ILE A 92 -11.29 -13.39 31.24
CA ILE A 92 -10.57 -12.94 32.43
C ILE A 92 -11.59 -12.68 33.54
N GLN A 93 -11.46 -13.40 34.65
CA GLN A 93 -12.23 -13.15 35.87
C GLN A 93 -11.52 -12.05 36.66
N ALA A 94 -12.08 -10.84 36.64
CA ALA A 94 -11.45 -9.65 37.21
C ALA A 94 -11.44 -9.70 38.74
N LYS A 95 -10.26 -9.49 39.33
CA LYS A 95 -10.05 -9.29 40.76
C LYS A 95 -9.95 -7.79 41.09
N GLU A 96 -9.39 -7.02 40.17
CA GLU A 96 -9.26 -5.58 40.28
C GLU A 96 -9.36 -4.94 38.89
N ILE A 97 -10.02 -3.78 38.80
CA ILE A 97 -10.08 -2.97 37.60
C ILE A 97 -9.69 -1.54 37.97
N VAL A 98 -8.59 -1.06 37.42
CA VAL A 98 -8.11 0.31 37.57
C VAL A 98 -8.56 1.12 36.36
N ILE A 99 -9.23 2.24 36.60
CA ILE A 99 -9.65 3.19 35.55
C ILE A 99 -8.47 4.11 35.25
N GLU A 100 -7.81 3.93 34.10
CA GLU A 100 -6.66 4.73 33.69
C GLU A 100 -7.10 6.05 33.03
N GLY A 101 -8.22 6.02 32.29
CA GLY A 101 -8.72 7.19 31.58
C GLY A 101 -10.18 7.06 31.22
N MET A 102 -10.97 8.08 31.57
CA MET A 102 -12.39 8.13 31.26
C MET A 102 -12.60 8.72 29.86
N SER A 103 -13.32 8.00 28.99
CA SER A 103 -13.72 8.55 27.69
C SER A 103 -14.92 9.48 27.84
N SER A 104 -15.02 10.47 26.95
CA SER A 104 -16.20 11.31 26.84
C SER A 104 -17.37 10.54 26.22
N SER A 105 -18.61 10.91 26.58
CA SER A 105 -19.83 10.29 26.08
C SER A 105 -20.12 10.58 24.61
N ASP A 106 -19.55 11.65 24.06
CA ASP A 106 -19.69 12.08 22.65
C ASP A 106 -18.69 11.39 21.70
N TYR A 107 -17.97 10.36 22.18
CA TYR A 107 -17.05 9.56 21.37
C TYR A 107 -17.71 9.12 20.04
N PRO A 108 -17.17 9.46 18.86
CA PRO A 108 -17.89 9.31 17.60
C PRO A 108 -18.06 7.85 17.15
N LEU A 109 -17.12 6.97 17.53
CA LEU A 109 -17.16 5.54 17.19
C LEU A 109 -18.01 4.72 18.19
N GLN A 110 -19.27 5.13 18.34
CA GLN A 110 -20.26 4.39 19.11
C GLN A 110 -20.49 2.98 18.53
N LYS A 111 -21.04 2.07 19.34
CA LYS A 111 -21.36 0.67 18.98
C LYS A 111 -22.52 0.58 17.99
N LYS A 112 -22.33 1.12 16.79
CA LYS A 112 -23.24 1.08 15.64
C LYS A 112 -22.43 0.97 14.36
N ARG A 113 -23.11 0.63 13.25
CA ARG A 113 -22.48 0.67 11.94
C ARG A 113 -22.20 2.12 11.53
N HIS A 114 -21.02 2.36 11.00
CA HIS A 114 -20.59 3.62 10.41
C HIS A 114 -20.24 3.38 8.94
N THR A 115 -20.48 4.37 8.08
CA THR A 115 -20.06 4.30 6.67
C THR A 115 -18.56 4.58 6.56
N PHE A 116 -17.89 4.06 5.52
CA PHE A 116 -16.49 4.41 5.28
C PHE A 116 -16.30 5.90 5.01
N GLU A 117 -17.26 6.55 4.35
CA GLU A 117 -17.27 8.00 4.16
C GLU A 117 -17.21 8.76 5.49
N TYR A 118 -18.06 8.42 6.46
CA TYR A 118 -18.00 9.02 7.80
C TYR A 118 -16.68 8.69 8.49
N LEU A 119 -16.20 7.45 8.40
CA LEU A 119 -14.93 7.07 9.03
C LEU A 119 -13.74 7.88 8.47
N ARG A 120 -13.78 8.30 7.20
CA ARG A 120 -12.76 9.18 6.62
C ARG A 120 -12.76 10.60 7.21
N THR A 121 -13.89 11.11 7.72
CA THR A 121 -13.94 12.43 8.37
C THR A 121 -13.39 12.44 9.79
N ILE A 122 -13.14 11.26 10.36
CA ILE A 122 -12.55 11.05 11.68
C ILE A 122 -11.34 10.12 11.59
N ALA A 123 -10.47 10.34 10.59
CA ALA A 123 -9.37 9.43 10.29
C ALA A 123 -8.36 9.27 11.46
N HIS A 124 -8.23 10.28 12.32
CA HIS A 124 -7.52 10.18 13.60
C HIS A 124 -8.09 9.15 14.61
N LEU A 125 -9.37 8.78 14.50
CA LEU A 125 -10.03 7.77 15.35
C LEU A 125 -10.35 6.46 14.65
N ARG A 126 -10.54 6.47 13.32
CA ARG A 126 -10.98 5.28 12.57
C ARG A 126 -10.11 4.03 12.74
N PRO A 127 -8.78 4.07 13.04
CA PRO A 127 -7.99 2.86 13.32
C PRO A 127 -8.53 2.06 14.52
N ARG A 128 -9.34 2.68 15.37
CA ARG A 128 -10.04 2.00 16.46
C ARG A 128 -11.27 1.22 15.98
N SER A 129 -11.73 1.33 14.75
CA SER A 129 -12.80 0.48 14.21
C SER A 129 -12.25 -0.86 13.73
N ASN A 130 -13.05 -1.93 13.72
CA ASN A 130 -12.55 -3.26 13.35
C ASN A 130 -11.98 -3.28 11.92
N ALA A 131 -12.66 -2.65 10.96
CA ALA A 131 -12.23 -2.63 9.57
C ALA A 131 -10.85 -1.97 9.40
N PHE A 132 -10.67 -0.75 9.90
CA PHE A 132 -9.40 -0.04 9.77
C PHE A 132 -8.30 -0.60 10.67
N SER A 133 -8.65 -1.16 11.82
CA SER A 133 -7.71 -1.89 12.66
C SER A 133 -7.13 -3.10 11.92
N ALA A 134 -7.97 -3.84 11.17
CA ALA A 134 -7.50 -4.92 10.31
C ALA A 134 -6.66 -4.40 9.13
N VAL A 135 -7.13 -3.37 8.42
CA VAL A 135 -6.42 -2.83 7.24
C VAL A 135 -5.03 -2.36 7.61
N PHE A 136 -4.87 -1.60 8.70
CA PHE A 136 -3.57 -1.06 9.06
C PHE A 136 -2.62 -2.09 9.68
N ARG A 137 -3.14 -3.16 10.30
CA ARG A 137 -2.31 -4.33 10.66
C ARG A 137 -1.81 -5.06 9.42
N VAL A 138 -2.69 -5.36 8.46
CA VAL A 138 -2.30 -5.98 7.19
C VAL A 138 -1.31 -5.11 6.42
N ARG A 139 -1.51 -3.79 6.37
CA ARG A 139 -0.54 -2.86 5.77
C ARG A 139 0.83 -2.99 6.42
N SER A 140 0.91 -3.00 7.75
CA SER A 140 2.20 -3.13 8.45
C SER A 140 2.88 -4.48 8.15
N VAL A 141 2.12 -5.57 8.12
CA VAL A 141 2.65 -6.92 7.83
C VAL A 141 3.09 -7.05 6.37
N ALA A 142 2.33 -6.49 5.43
CA ALA A 142 2.69 -6.47 4.01
C ALA A 142 3.96 -5.66 3.76
N ALA A 143 4.12 -4.50 4.40
CA ALA A 143 5.36 -3.71 4.31
C ALA A 143 6.57 -4.51 4.81
N TYR A 144 6.43 -5.20 5.94
CA TYR A 144 7.48 -6.08 6.45
C TYR A 144 7.77 -7.25 5.50
N ALA A 145 6.74 -7.85 4.91
CA ALA A 145 6.89 -8.93 3.94
C ALA A 145 7.66 -8.48 2.69
N ILE A 146 7.43 -7.26 2.19
CA ILE A 146 8.17 -6.67 1.08
C ILE A 146 9.65 -6.53 1.42
N HIS A 147 9.97 -5.92 2.57
CA HIS A 147 11.35 -5.81 3.02
C HIS A 147 12.02 -7.17 3.17
N LYS A 148 11.31 -8.14 3.74
CA LYS A 148 11.80 -9.50 3.94
C LYS A 148 12.06 -10.21 2.60
N PHE A 149 11.14 -10.12 1.64
CA PHE A 149 11.29 -10.71 0.30
C PHE A 149 12.58 -10.25 -0.36
N PHE A 150 12.81 -8.93 -0.41
CA PHE A 150 13.98 -8.38 -1.08
C PHE A 150 15.28 -8.64 -0.30
N GLN A 151 15.28 -8.44 1.03
CA GLN A 151 16.50 -8.59 1.83
C GLN A 151 16.96 -10.05 1.96
N ASP A 152 16.04 -11.01 2.04
CA ASP A 152 16.40 -12.44 2.03
C ASP A 152 17.06 -12.88 0.71
N GLN A 153 16.84 -12.11 -0.37
CA GLN A 153 17.46 -12.31 -1.70
C GLN A 153 18.69 -11.42 -1.92
N GLY A 154 19.15 -10.69 -0.89
CA GLY A 154 20.35 -9.87 -0.95
C GLY A 154 20.20 -8.50 -1.63
N PHE A 155 18.97 -8.03 -1.84
CA PHE A 155 18.75 -6.68 -2.36
C PHE A 155 19.12 -5.60 -1.33
N VAL A 156 19.65 -4.49 -1.82
CA VAL A 156 19.96 -3.30 -1.01
C VAL A 156 18.76 -2.35 -0.97
N TYR A 157 18.24 -2.10 0.24
CA TYR A 157 17.22 -1.06 0.43
C TYR A 157 17.83 0.32 0.23
N THR A 158 17.35 1.05 -0.76
CA THR A 158 17.91 2.34 -1.18
C THR A 158 16.88 3.45 -0.96
N ASN A 159 17.26 4.46 -0.18
CA ASN A 159 16.44 5.65 0.03
C ASN A 159 16.78 6.71 -1.01
N THR A 160 15.97 6.80 -2.05
CA THR A 160 16.11 7.78 -3.12
C THR A 160 15.59 9.17 -2.70
N PRO A 161 16.07 10.27 -3.33
CA PRO A 161 15.64 11.62 -2.99
C PRO A 161 14.15 11.85 -3.25
N ILE A 162 13.49 12.57 -2.33
CA ILE A 162 12.10 13.01 -2.50
C ILE A 162 12.01 14.35 -3.22
N LEU A 163 12.94 15.26 -2.94
CA LEU A 163 13.07 16.54 -3.64
C LEU A 163 13.88 16.31 -4.91
N THR A 164 13.34 16.72 -6.05
CA THR A 164 13.95 16.48 -7.36
C THR A 164 13.87 17.72 -8.25
N GLY A 165 14.87 17.89 -9.12
CA GLY A 165 14.82 18.84 -10.24
C GLY A 165 14.60 18.16 -11.59
N SER A 166 14.28 16.86 -11.59
CA SER A 166 14.08 16.04 -12.79
C SER A 166 12.71 15.38 -12.74
N ASP A 167 12.04 15.28 -13.89
CA ASP A 167 10.79 14.52 -14.04
C ASP A 167 11.10 13.11 -14.54
N CYS A 168 10.80 12.09 -13.73
CA CYS A 168 11.05 10.70 -14.07
C CYS A 168 10.09 10.18 -15.15
N GLU A 169 8.84 10.63 -15.15
CA GLU A 169 7.80 10.12 -16.07
C GLU A 169 7.66 11.00 -17.32
N GLY A 170 8.19 12.23 -17.28
CA GLY A 170 8.32 13.13 -18.44
C GLY A 170 7.00 13.76 -18.92
N ALA A 171 5.91 13.58 -18.18
CA ALA A 171 4.57 14.02 -18.56
C ALA A 171 3.66 14.35 -17.35
N GLY A 172 4.19 14.28 -16.12
CA GLY A 172 3.38 14.36 -14.90
C GLY A 172 3.24 15.78 -14.35
N GLU A 173 2.05 16.13 -13.85
CA GLU A 173 1.91 17.31 -12.98
C GLU A 173 2.62 17.02 -11.64
N MET A 174 3.73 17.71 -11.37
CA MET A 174 4.51 17.56 -10.14
C MET A 174 4.19 18.67 -9.12
N PHE A 175 4.27 18.36 -7.82
CA PHE A 175 4.16 19.38 -6.77
C PHE A 175 5.46 20.17 -6.67
N ARG A 176 5.41 21.48 -6.93
CA ARG A 176 6.54 22.38 -6.74
C ARG A 176 6.80 22.65 -5.27
N VAL A 177 8.07 22.55 -4.87
CA VAL A 177 8.56 22.85 -3.51
C VAL A 177 9.45 24.06 -3.59
N THR A 178 9.10 25.11 -2.84
CA THR A 178 9.80 26.39 -2.88
C THR A 178 9.86 27.01 -1.50
N THR A 179 10.93 27.78 -1.25
CA THR A 179 11.05 28.65 -0.08
C THR A 179 10.79 30.13 -0.41
N LEU A 180 10.56 30.44 -1.69
CA LEU A 180 10.28 31.79 -2.15
C LEU A 180 8.97 32.31 -1.54
N ASP A 181 8.96 33.59 -1.20
CA ASP A 181 7.73 34.28 -0.84
C ASP A 181 6.84 34.42 -2.08
N LEU A 182 5.68 33.77 -2.06
CA LEU A 182 4.69 33.83 -3.15
C LEU A 182 4.11 35.24 -3.36
N HIS A 183 4.16 36.10 -2.35
CA HIS A 183 3.73 37.50 -2.44
C HIS A 183 4.84 38.45 -2.87
N ASN A 184 6.11 38.04 -2.75
CA ASN A 184 7.28 38.84 -3.09
C ASN A 184 8.34 38.00 -3.80
N THR A 185 7.93 37.31 -4.88
CA THR A 185 8.80 36.38 -5.59
C THR A 185 9.88 37.13 -6.37
N PRO A 186 11.18 36.81 -6.17
CA PRO A 186 12.26 37.45 -6.89
C PRO A 186 12.12 37.24 -8.40
N LYS A 187 12.48 38.26 -9.18
CA LYS A 187 12.37 38.27 -10.63
C LYS A 187 13.70 38.56 -11.29
N THR A 188 13.96 37.86 -12.37
CA THR A 188 15.03 38.17 -13.33
C THR A 188 14.78 39.52 -14.02
N GLU A 189 15.77 40.05 -14.73
CA GLU A 189 15.62 41.26 -15.56
C GLU A 189 14.52 41.12 -16.63
N GLU A 190 14.24 39.88 -17.06
CA GLU A 190 13.21 39.53 -18.04
C GLU A 190 11.80 39.39 -17.42
N GLY A 191 11.68 39.51 -16.10
CA GLY A 191 10.40 39.42 -15.37
C GLY A 191 9.96 37.98 -15.02
N HIS A 192 10.75 36.97 -15.38
CA HIS A 192 10.54 35.58 -14.95
C HIS A 192 10.94 35.39 -13.48
N ILE A 193 10.38 34.36 -12.81
CA ILE A 193 10.81 33.99 -11.45
C ILE A 193 12.30 33.66 -11.47
N ASP A 194 13.07 34.27 -10.58
CA ASP A 194 14.49 33.95 -10.43
C ASP A 194 14.67 32.79 -9.45
N TYR A 195 14.68 31.57 -9.99
CA TYR A 195 14.88 30.37 -9.19
C TYR A 195 16.31 30.24 -8.63
N LYS A 196 17.27 31.06 -9.05
CA LYS A 196 18.61 31.09 -8.43
C LYS A 196 18.54 31.56 -6.98
N GLU A 197 17.50 32.32 -6.65
CA GLU A 197 17.22 32.82 -5.30
C GLU A 197 16.36 31.84 -4.47
N ASP A 198 15.91 30.71 -5.04
CA ASP A 198 15.26 29.66 -4.26
C ASP A 198 16.30 28.77 -3.54
N PHE A 199 15.86 27.92 -2.61
CA PHE A 199 16.72 27.17 -1.70
C PHE A 199 17.81 26.34 -2.41
N PHE A 200 17.47 25.70 -3.53
CA PHE A 200 18.38 24.85 -4.29
C PHE A 200 19.04 25.57 -5.48
N GLY A 201 18.79 26.86 -5.65
CA GLY A 201 19.26 27.65 -6.80
C GLY A 201 18.67 27.20 -8.15
N LYS A 202 17.60 26.39 -8.13
CA LYS A 202 16.84 25.91 -9.28
C LYS A 202 15.45 25.47 -8.87
N GLU A 203 14.55 25.33 -9.84
CA GLU A 203 13.22 24.77 -9.61
C GLU A 203 13.30 23.34 -9.05
N THR A 204 12.48 23.06 -8.05
CA THR A 204 12.48 21.79 -7.31
C THR A 204 11.04 21.33 -7.07
N ASN A 205 10.82 20.03 -7.17
CA ASN A 205 9.53 19.38 -7.06
C ASN A 205 9.59 18.18 -6.11
N LEU A 206 8.42 17.67 -5.71
CA LEU A 206 8.29 16.35 -5.12
C LEU A 206 8.31 15.27 -6.22
N THR A 207 9.08 14.21 -5.99
CA THR A 207 9.27 13.17 -7.00
C THR A 207 8.02 12.33 -7.27
N VAL A 208 7.85 11.96 -8.54
CA VAL A 208 6.83 10.99 -8.99
C VAL A 208 7.33 9.55 -8.86
N SER A 209 8.65 9.33 -8.85
CA SER A 209 9.30 8.02 -8.79
C SER A 209 10.78 8.13 -8.38
N GLY A 210 11.30 7.12 -7.68
CA GLY A 210 12.72 6.99 -7.35
C GLY A 210 13.55 6.28 -8.43
N GLN A 211 12.94 5.82 -9.53
CA GLN A 211 13.53 4.87 -10.48
C GLN A 211 14.87 5.34 -11.05
N LEU A 212 14.96 6.56 -11.59
CA LEU A 212 16.21 7.05 -12.21
C LEU A 212 17.39 7.02 -11.22
N ASN A 213 17.12 7.28 -9.93
CA ASN A 213 18.14 7.19 -8.87
C ASN A 213 18.42 5.74 -8.45
N ALA A 214 17.42 4.86 -8.50
CA ALA A 214 17.59 3.43 -8.24
C ALA A 214 18.51 2.77 -9.28
N GLU A 215 18.43 3.17 -10.56
CA GLU A 215 19.34 2.71 -11.62
C GLU A 215 20.81 2.99 -11.28
N CYS A 216 21.12 4.18 -10.74
CA CYS A 216 22.48 4.49 -10.27
C CYS A 216 23.00 3.47 -9.24
N TYR A 217 22.12 3.06 -8.32
CA TYR A 217 22.47 2.12 -7.26
C TYR A 217 22.49 0.68 -7.76
N ALA A 218 21.61 0.30 -8.69
CA ALA A 218 21.61 -1.02 -9.31
C ALA A 218 22.94 -1.30 -10.02
N LEU A 219 23.51 -0.30 -10.70
CA LEU A 219 24.83 -0.44 -11.34
C LEU A 219 25.99 -0.60 -10.34
N ALA A 220 25.80 -0.26 -9.06
CA ALA A 220 26.80 -0.45 -8.00
C ALA A 220 26.58 -1.71 -7.15
N PHE A 221 25.32 -2.01 -6.81
CA PHE A 221 24.93 -3.05 -5.86
C PHE A 221 24.25 -4.26 -6.53
N ARG A 222 24.11 -4.23 -7.85
CA ARG A 222 23.39 -5.20 -8.68
C ARG A 222 21.88 -5.19 -8.47
N ASN A 223 21.41 -5.44 -7.26
CA ASN A 223 19.98 -5.55 -6.93
C ASN A 223 19.63 -4.57 -5.83
N VAL A 224 18.75 -3.62 -6.12
CA VAL A 224 18.28 -2.61 -5.15
C VAL A 224 16.77 -2.53 -5.17
N TYR A 225 16.19 -1.94 -4.12
CA TYR A 225 14.79 -1.51 -4.15
C TYR A 225 14.58 -0.25 -3.34
N THR A 226 13.67 0.60 -3.81
CA THR A 226 13.13 1.71 -3.02
C THR A 226 11.85 1.25 -2.33
N PHE A 227 11.51 1.95 -1.25
CA PHE A 227 10.21 1.91 -0.61
C PHE A 227 10.04 3.25 0.06
N GLY A 228 9.32 4.14 -0.60
CA GLY A 228 9.22 5.55 -0.23
C GLY A 228 7.96 6.23 -0.74
N PRO A 229 7.66 7.44 -0.26
CA PRO A 229 6.54 8.23 -0.74
C PRO A 229 6.83 8.81 -2.13
N THR A 230 5.81 8.83 -2.98
CA THR A 230 5.80 9.50 -4.28
C THR A 230 4.54 10.35 -4.40
N PHE A 231 4.59 11.33 -5.30
CA PHE A 231 3.58 12.38 -5.36
C PHE A 231 3.11 12.62 -6.79
N ARG A 232 1.81 12.83 -6.98
CA ARG A 232 1.23 13.24 -8.26
C ARG A 232 0.27 14.40 -8.03
N ALA A 233 0.47 15.50 -8.74
CA ALA A 233 -0.33 16.72 -8.60
C ALA A 233 -1.55 16.77 -9.53
N GLU A 234 -1.83 15.67 -10.25
CA GLU A 234 -2.98 15.54 -11.12
C GLU A 234 -4.29 15.88 -10.38
N ASN A 235 -5.14 16.69 -11.02
CA ASN A 235 -6.46 17.01 -10.48
C ASN A 235 -7.47 15.85 -10.65
N SER A 236 -7.22 14.74 -9.95
CA SER A 236 -7.95 13.48 -10.08
C SER A 236 -8.59 13.04 -8.77
N ASN A 237 -9.91 13.17 -8.66
CA ASN A 237 -10.67 12.79 -7.46
C ASN A 237 -11.43 11.46 -7.63
N THR A 238 -10.71 10.38 -7.93
CA THR A 238 -11.30 9.03 -8.08
C THR A 238 -11.15 8.19 -6.81
N ALA A 239 -11.75 7.00 -6.77
CA ALA A 239 -11.56 6.04 -5.68
C ALA A 239 -10.16 5.39 -5.67
N ARG A 240 -9.34 5.59 -6.70
CA ARG A 240 -8.06 4.89 -6.91
C ARG A 240 -6.85 5.81 -6.93
N HIS A 241 -7.05 7.13 -6.96
CA HIS A 241 -5.96 8.12 -7.00
C HIS A 241 -5.77 8.82 -5.66
N ALA A 242 -4.51 8.98 -5.29
CA ALA A 242 -4.05 9.80 -4.18
C ALA A 242 -2.90 10.69 -4.67
N ALA A 243 -2.79 11.88 -4.10
CA ALA A 243 -1.74 12.84 -4.42
C ALA A 243 -0.41 12.52 -3.72
N GLU A 244 -0.47 11.78 -2.61
CA GLU A 244 0.66 11.21 -1.87
C GLU A 244 0.36 9.73 -1.66
N PHE A 245 1.27 8.86 -2.11
CA PHE A 245 1.17 7.41 -2.00
C PHE A 245 2.56 6.80 -1.87
N TRP A 246 2.65 5.50 -1.61
CA TRP A 246 3.92 4.80 -1.42
C TRP A 246 4.20 3.88 -2.60
N MET A 247 5.41 3.97 -3.13
CA MET A 247 5.91 3.10 -4.20
C MET A 247 6.99 2.17 -3.67
N VAL A 248 7.00 0.95 -4.20
CA VAL A 248 8.08 -0.03 -4.03
C VAL A 248 8.68 -0.25 -5.40
N GLU A 249 9.96 0.09 -5.57
CA GLU A 249 10.59 0.15 -6.89
C GLU A 249 11.91 -0.63 -6.87
N PRO A 250 11.90 -1.96 -7.15
CA PRO A 250 13.13 -2.71 -7.38
C PRO A 250 13.77 -2.37 -8.72
N GLU A 251 15.10 -2.42 -8.73
CA GLU A 251 15.92 -2.27 -9.94
C GLU A 251 17.03 -3.33 -9.90
N ILE A 252 17.17 -4.09 -10.99
CA ILE A 252 18.05 -5.25 -11.08
C ILE A 252 18.97 -5.15 -12.31
N ALA A 253 20.28 -5.23 -12.07
CA ALA A 253 21.31 -5.22 -13.11
C ALA A 253 21.60 -6.63 -13.64
N PHE A 254 22.03 -6.70 -14.90
CA PHE A 254 22.22 -7.93 -15.68
C PHE A 254 20.92 -8.71 -15.90
N ALA A 255 19.81 -7.98 -16.02
CA ALA A 255 18.46 -8.51 -16.15
C ALA A 255 17.75 -7.91 -17.37
N ASP A 256 16.82 -8.68 -17.94
CA ASP A 256 15.90 -8.21 -18.97
C ASP A 256 14.42 -8.22 -18.49
N LEU A 257 13.50 -7.94 -19.40
CA LEU A 257 12.06 -7.86 -19.08
C LEU A 257 11.50 -9.18 -18.51
N GLN A 258 12.05 -10.33 -18.90
CA GLN A 258 11.61 -11.63 -18.39
C GLN A 258 12.00 -11.80 -16.92
N ASP A 259 13.24 -11.45 -16.57
CA ASP A 259 13.71 -11.47 -15.18
C ASP A 259 12.86 -10.53 -14.29
N ASP A 260 12.49 -9.36 -14.83
CA ASP A 260 11.65 -8.36 -14.15
C ASP A 260 10.24 -8.90 -13.84
N MET A 261 9.61 -9.56 -14.81
CA MET A 261 8.30 -10.22 -14.61
C MET A 261 8.36 -11.36 -13.59
N GLU A 262 9.44 -12.16 -13.61
CA GLU A 262 9.63 -13.24 -12.63
C GLU A 262 9.81 -12.71 -11.21
N LEU A 263 10.55 -11.61 -11.05
CA LEU A 263 10.70 -10.92 -9.77
C LEU A 263 9.36 -10.35 -9.28
N ALA A 264 8.59 -9.71 -10.17
CA ALA A 264 7.28 -9.14 -9.86
C ALA A 264 6.27 -10.21 -9.42
N GLU A 265 6.18 -11.32 -10.17
CA GLU A 265 5.33 -12.47 -9.84
C GLU A 265 5.74 -13.09 -8.50
N GLY A 266 7.04 -13.34 -8.30
CA GLY A 266 7.58 -13.89 -7.06
C GLY A 266 7.28 -13.02 -5.84
N MET A 267 7.45 -11.70 -5.96
CA MET A 267 7.14 -10.75 -4.90
C MET A 267 5.66 -10.76 -4.54
N LEU A 268 4.77 -10.65 -5.53
CA LEU A 268 3.33 -10.63 -5.29
C LEU A 268 2.85 -11.91 -4.60
N LYS A 269 3.25 -13.08 -5.11
CA LYS A 269 2.91 -14.38 -4.51
C LYS A 269 3.42 -14.47 -3.07
N TYR A 270 4.66 -14.08 -2.83
CA TYR A 270 5.26 -14.11 -1.50
C TYR A 270 4.51 -13.22 -0.51
N VAL A 271 4.28 -11.94 -0.85
CA VAL A 271 3.66 -10.97 0.07
C VAL A 271 2.21 -11.36 0.38
N ILE A 272 1.44 -11.78 -0.63
CA ILE A 272 0.06 -12.23 -0.43
C ILE A 272 0.02 -13.45 0.48
N LYS A 273 0.87 -14.45 0.23
CA LYS A 273 0.94 -15.66 1.07
C LYS A 273 1.36 -15.33 2.50
N TYR A 274 2.37 -14.49 2.67
CA TYR A 274 2.87 -14.06 3.97
C TYR A 274 1.78 -13.38 4.80
N VAL A 275 0.99 -12.48 4.20
CA VAL A 275 -0.13 -11.83 4.89
C VAL A 275 -1.22 -12.84 5.26
N MET A 276 -1.57 -13.77 4.38
CA MET A 276 -2.59 -14.78 4.68
C MET A 276 -2.20 -15.67 5.87
N ASP A 277 -0.91 -15.96 6.01
CA ASP A 277 -0.39 -16.78 7.11
C ASP A 277 -0.29 -16.00 8.43
N GLU A 278 0.17 -14.75 8.39
CA GLU A 278 0.44 -13.95 9.59
C GLU A 278 -0.79 -13.21 10.13
N CYS A 279 -1.80 -12.94 9.29
CA CYS A 279 -2.99 -12.16 9.64
C CYS A 279 -4.32 -12.95 9.45
N PRO A 280 -4.45 -14.21 9.91
CA PRO A 280 -5.61 -15.02 9.58
C PRO A 280 -6.93 -14.46 10.11
N GLU A 281 -6.93 -13.77 11.26
CA GLU A 281 -8.14 -13.13 11.80
C GLU A 281 -8.62 -11.94 10.96
N GLU A 282 -7.70 -11.08 10.52
CA GLU A 282 -7.99 -9.97 9.62
C GLU A 282 -8.49 -10.46 8.26
N MET A 283 -7.83 -11.47 7.70
CA MET A 283 -8.22 -12.04 6.41
C MET A 283 -9.59 -12.70 6.46
N ALA A 284 -9.91 -13.41 7.55
CA ALA A 284 -11.25 -13.94 7.78
C ALA A 284 -12.30 -12.81 7.89
N PHE A 285 -11.97 -11.71 8.58
CA PHE A 285 -12.85 -10.55 8.66
C PHE A 285 -13.10 -9.93 7.27
N PHE A 286 -12.07 -9.73 6.46
CA PHE A 286 -12.23 -9.16 5.12
C PHE A 286 -13.08 -10.05 4.22
N ASN A 287 -12.82 -11.36 4.23
CA ASN A 287 -13.59 -12.33 3.45
C ASN A 287 -15.07 -12.37 3.84
N GLN A 288 -15.39 -12.13 5.11
CA GLN A 288 -16.78 -12.15 5.60
C GLN A 288 -17.50 -10.82 5.39
N PHE A 289 -16.83 -9.70 5.62
CA PHE A 289 -17.48 -8.39 5.80
C PHE A 289 -17.11 -7.34 4.75
N ILE A 290 -16.00 -7.49 4.02
CA ILE A 290 -15.54 -6.54 3.01
C ILE A 290 -15.80 -7.08 1.60
N GLU A 291 -15.21 -8.22 1.26
CA GLU A 291 -15.33 -8.83 -0.07
C GLU A 291 -15.51 -10.34 0.07
N LYS A 292 -16.70 -10.84 -0.27
CA LYS A 292 -16.98 -12.28 -0.25
C LYS A 292 -16.16 -12.99 -1.32
N GLY A 293 -15.46 -14.06 -0.94
CA GLY A 293 -14.58 -14.81 -1.84
C GLY A 293 -13.18 -14.21 -1.97
N LEU A 294 -12.82 -13.22 -1.15
CA LEU A 294 -11.48 -12.63 -1.14
C LEU A 294 -10.39 -13.68 -0.93
N LEU A 295 -10.57 -14.62 0.01
CA LEU A 295 -9.57 -15.67 0.24
C LEU A 295 -9.39 -16.58 -0.97
N ASP A 296 -10.48 -16.91 -1.68
CA ASP A 296 -10.39 -17.72 -2.90
C ASP A 296 -9.67 -16.95 -4.00
N LYS A 297 -9.98 -15.65 -4.16
CA LYS A 297 -9.27 -14.76 -5.07
C LYS A 297 -7.77 -14.71 -4.77
N LEU A 298 -7.37 -14.51 -3.52
CA LEU A 298 -5.96 -14.42 -3.15
C LEU A 298 -5.22 -15.76 -3.30
N ASN A 299 -5.85 -16.88 -2.93
CA ASN A 299 -5.30 -18.20 -3.18
C ASN A 299 -5.14 -18.49 -4.67
N HIS A 300 -6.08 -18.05 -5.51
CA HIS A 300 -5.98 -18.16 -6.97
C HIS A 300 -4.74 -17.43 -7.50
N ILE A 301 -4.44 -16.22 -7.01
CA ILE A 301 -3.22 -15.50 -7.39
C ILE A 301 -1.96 -16.25 -6.97
N VAL A 302 -1.89 -16.69 -5.71
CA VAL A 302 -0.71 -17.37 -5.18
C VAL A 302 -0.41 -18.68 -5.93
N THR A 303 -1.44 -19.37 -6.39
CA THR A 303 -1.33 -20.70 -7.02
C THR A 303 -1.34 -20.69 -8.55
N SER A 304 -1.70 -19.56 -9.19
CA SER A 304 -1.71 -19.43 -10.65
C SER A 304 -0.33 -19.17 -11.22
N ASP A 305 -0.02 -19.76 -12.37
CA ASP A 305 1.07 -19.28 -13.23
C ASP A 305 0.58 -18.08 -14.04
N PHE A 306 1.30 -16.96 -13.96
CA PHE A 306 0.86 -15.72 -14.61
C PHE A 306 0.93 -15.88 -16.13
N GLY A 307 -0.13 -15.47 -16.83
CA GLY A 307 -0.14 -15.43 -18.27
C GLY A 307 0.82 -14.35 -18.80
N LYS A 308 1.21 -14.48 -20.07
CA LYS A 308 1.97 -13.47 -20.80
C LYS A 308 1.34 -13.27 -22.16
N VAL A 309 1.15 -12.03 -22.57
CA VAL A 309 0.60 -11.66 -23.87
C VAL A 309 1.23 -10.35 -24.33
N THR A 310 1.54 -10.20 -25.61
CA THR A 310 1.97 -8.89 -26.10
C THR A 310 0.78 -7.93 -26.14
N TYR A 311 1.03 -6.62 -26.05
CA TYR A 311 0.02 -5.58 -26.20
C TYR A 311 -0.74 -5.75 -27.52
N THR A 312 -0.02 -6.06 -28.60
CA THR A 312 -0.60 -6.26 -29.94
C THR A 312 -1.61 -7.42 -29.93
N GLU A 313 -1.23 -8.57 -29.36
CA GLU A 313 -2.14 -9.71 -29.22
C GLU A 313 -3.31 -9.40 -28.27
N ALA A 314 -3.06 -8.67 -27.18
CA ALA A 314 -4.11 -8.28 -26.24
C ALA A 314 -5.18 -7.40 -26.91
N VAL A 315 -4.76 -6.41 -27.70
CA VAL A 315 -5.66 -5.56 -28.51
C VAL A 315 -6.46 -6.41 -29.51
N GLU A 316 -5.81 -7.35 -30.21
CA GLU A 316 -6.50 -8.25 -31.13
C GLU A 316 -7.54 -9.13 -30.43
N MET A 317 -7.19 -9.71 -29.28
CA MET A 317 -8.11 -10.51 -28.45
C MET A 317 -9.32 -9.68 -28.00
N LEU A 318 -9.09 -8.45 -27.54
CA LEU A 318 -10.15 -7.54 -27.08
C LEU A 318 -11.07 -7.10 -28.22
N LYS A 319 -10.54 -6.82 -29.41
CA LYS A 319 -11.36 -6.48 -30.59
C LYS A 319 -12.21 -7.66 -31.07
N ASN A 320 -11.68 -8.87 -30.94
CA ASN A 320 -12.35 -10.10 -31.43
C ASN A 320 -13.24 -10.78 -30.39
N CYS A 321 -13.33 -10.26 -29.16
CA CYS A 321 -14.05 -10.93 -28.08
C CYS A 321 -15.59 -10.78 -28.13
N GLY A 322 -16.12 -9.96 -29.05
CA GLY A 322 -17.55 -9.75 -29.23
C GLY A 322 -18.23 -8.90 -28.14
N LYS A 323 -17.45 -8.33 -27.20
CA LYS A 323 -17.95 -7.40 -26.17
C LYS A 323 -17.80 -5.94 -26.64
N THR A 324 -18.80 -5.13 -26.32
CA THR A 324 -18.72 -3.66 -26.46
C THR A 324 -18.14 -3.06 -25.19
N PHE A 325 -17.08 -2.28 -25.33
CA PHE A 325 -16.42 -1.52 -24.27
C PHE A 325 -16.85 -0.05 -24.31
N GLU A 326 -16.75 0.65 -23.18
CA GLU A 326 -17.00 2.10 -23.12
C GLU A 326 -15.88 2.88 -23.81
N TYR A 327 -14.64 2.44 -23.61
CA TYR A 327 -13.44 3.01 -24.20
C TYR A 327 -12.99 2.22 -25.43
N PRO A 328 -12.46 2.92 -26.45
CA PRO A 328 -12.00 2.27 -27.68
C PRO A 328 -10.83 1.33 -27.42
N VAL A 329 -10.77 0.25 -28.20
CA VAL A 329 -9.66 -0.71 -28.20
C VAL A 329 -8.97 -0.63 -29.56
N GLU A 330 -7.87 0.12 -29.62
CA GLU A 330 -7.08 0.30 -30.84
C GLU A 330 -5.59 0.30 -30.53
N TRP A 331 -4.78 -0.15 -31.48
CA TRP A 331 -3.33 -0.19 -31.34
C TRP A 331 -2.78 1.25 -31.27
N GLY A 332 -1.98 1.54 -30.24
CA GLY A 332 -1.47 2.88 -29.95
C GLY A 332 -2.31 3.65 -28.92
N ILE A 333 -3.41 3.08 -28.43
CA ILE A 333 -4.19 3.63 -27.31
C ILE A 333 -3.94 2.77 -26.06
N ASP A 334 -3.76 3.42 -24.92
CA ASP A 334 -3.53 2.71 -23.66
C ASP A 334 -4.75 1.92 -23.21
N LEU A 335 -4.52 0.73 -22.63
CA LEU A 335 -5.59 -0.14 -22.17
C LEU A 335 -6.26 0.49 -20.95
N GLN A 336 -7.60 0.51 -20.95
CA GLN A 336 -8.36 0.99 -19.80
C GLN A 336 -8.65 -0.16 -18.83
N THR A 337 -8.95 0.16 -17.58
CA THR A 337 -9.27 -0.83 -16.54
C THR A 337 -10.31 -1.87 -16.99
N GLU A 338 -11.32 -1.50 -17.77
CA GLU A 338 -12.31 -2.47 -18.26
C GLU A 338 -11.72 -3.50 -19.24
N HIS A 339 -10.72 -3.11 -20.03
CA HIS A 339 -9.99 -3.97 -20.95
C HIS A 339 -9.07 -4.91 -20.17
N GLU A 340 -8.28 -4.35 -19.25
CA GLU A 340 -7.38 -5.11 -18.37
C GLU A 340 -8.11 -6.18 -17.55
N ARG A 341 -9.25 -5.79 -16.96
CA ARG A 341 -10.10 -6.72 -16.22
C ARG A 341 -10.68 -7.79 -17.13
N TYR A 342 -11.07 -7.45 -18.35
CA TYR A 342 -11.59 -8.45 -19.29
C TYR A 342 -10.53 -9.49 -19.68
N LEU A 343 -9.28 -9.06 -19.91
CA LEU A 343 -8.16 -9.96 -20.15
C LEU A 343 -8.01 -10.96 -18.99
N THR A 344 -7.96 -10.46 -17.76
CA THR A 344 -7.69 -11.30 -16.58
C THR A 344 -8.88 -12.12 -16.09
N GLU A 345 -10.10 -11.61 -16.20
CA GLU A 345 -11.32 -12.24 -15.66
C GLU A 345 -12.01 -13.17 -16.67
N GLU A 346 -12.00 -12.84 -17.97
CA GLU A 346 -12.80 -13.55 -18.97
C GLU A 346 -11.93 -14.36 -19.95
N ILE A 347 -10.85 -13.77 -20.46
CA ILE A 347 -9.98 -14.42 -21.46
C ILE A 347 -9.03 -15.42 -20.79
N PHE A 348 -8.16 -14.93 -19.91
CA PHE A 348 -7.12 -15.74 -19.30
C PHE A 348 -7.55 -16.41 -18.00
N LYS A 349 -8.50 -15.81 -17.27
CA LYS A 349 -9.01 -16.29 -15.96
C LYS A 349 -7.92 -16.46 -14.91
N ARG A 350 -6.87 -15.65 -15.00
CA ARG A 350 -5.68 -15.62 -14.14
C ARG A 350 -4.96 -14.27 -14.32
N PRO A 351 -3.99 -13.93 -13.47
CA PRO A 351 -3.13 -12.78 -13.70
C PRO A 351 -2.39 -12.86 -15.02
N VAL A 352 -2.10 -11.72 -15.63
CA VAL A 352 -1.47 -11.64 -16.95
C VAL A 352 -0.50 -10.48 -16.99
N PHE A 353 0.71 -10.72 -17.47
CA PHE A 353 1.61 -9.67 -17.95
C PHE A 353 1.26 -9.33 -19.39
N VAL A 354 0.95 -8.05 -19.62
CA VAL A 354 0.91 -7.49 -20.98
C VAL A 354 2.30 -6.91 -21.25
N THR A 355 2.91 -7.24 -22.39
CA THR A 355 4.27 -6.79 -22.74
C THR A 355 4.34 -6.03 -24.06
N ASP A 356 5.46 -5.38 -24.34
CA ASP A 356 5.77 -4.82 -25.67
C ASP A 356 4.78 -3.75 -26.12
N TYR A 357 4.57 -2.75 -25.25
CA TYR A 357 3.67 -1.62 -25.51
C TYR A 357 4.22 -0.70 -26.62
N PRO A 358 3.34 0.01 -27.35
CA PRO A 358 3.76 1.03 -28.32
C PRO A 358 4.63 2.09 -27.65
N LYS A 359 5.76 2.45 -28.29
CA LYS A 359 6.71 3.41 -27.70
C LYS A 359 6.05 4.75 -27.38
N ASP A 360 5.12 5.20 -28.21
CA ASP A 360 4.54 6.54 -28.16
C ASP A 360 3.64 6.80 -26.94
N ILE A 361 3.22 5.74 -26.23
CA ILE A 361 2.42 5.84 -25.01
C ILE A 361 3.19 5.44 -23.75
N LYS A 362 4.51 5.29 -23.85
CA LYS A 362 5.38 4.88 -22.73
C LYS A 362 6.58 5.81 -22.60
N ALA A 363 7.18 5.79 -21.40
CA ALA A 363 8.22 6.70 -20.99
C ALA A 363 9.53 6.55 -21.79
N PHE A 364 10.34 7.62 -21.81
CA PHE A 364 11.56 7.73 -22.60
C PHE A 364 12.66 6.72 -22.25
N TYR A 365 12.66 6.23 -21.00
CA TYR A 365 13.69 5.33 -20.48
C TYR A 365 13.46 3.86 -20.84
N MET A 366 12.32 3.49 -21.42
CA MET A 366 12.00 2.10 -21.73
C MET A 366 12.74 1.64 -22.99
N ARG A 367 13.36 0.46 -22.93
CA ARG A 367 14.18 -0.08 -24.02
C ARG A 367 13.39 -0.25 -25.31
N LEU A 368 13.87 0.32 -26.42
CA LEU A 368 13.26 0.15 -27.74
C LEU A 368 13.48 -1.29 -28.25
N ASN A 369 12.39 -1.95 -28.62
CA ASN A 369 12.42 -3.29 -29.21
C ASN A 369 12.95 -3.25 -30.66
N ASP A 370 13.37 -4.41 -31.16
CA ASP A 370 13.99 -4.54 -32.48
C ASP A 370 13.02 -4.22 -33.64
N ASP A 371 11.71 -4.17 -33.37
CA ASP A 371 10.69 -3.76 -34.33
C ASP A 371 10.64 -2.25 -34.59
N GLY A 372 11.31 -1.44 -33.76
CA GLY A 372 11.34 0.02 -33.81
C GLY A 372 10.01 0.71 -33.48
N LYS A 373 9.01 -0.04 -32.97
CA LYS A 373 7.64 0.43 -32.72
C LYS A 373 7.22 0.25 -31.26
N THR A 374 7.70 -0.82 -30.62
CA THR A 374 7.35 -1.15 -29.24
C THR A 374 8.53 -0.96 -28.30
N VAL A 375 8.25 -0.88 -27.02
CA VAL A 375 9.27 -0.87 -25.96
C VAL A 375 9.10 -2.08 -25.06
N ALA A 376 10.19 -2.55 -24.46
CA ALA A 376 10.22 -3.66 -23.52
C ALA A 376 9.60 -3.26 -22.16
N ALA A 377 8.33 -2.88 -22.19
CA ALA A 377 7.50 -2.55 -21.04
C ALA A 377 6.63 -3.74 -20.67
N THR A 378 6.22 -3.80 -19.40
CA THR A 378 5.20 -4.72 -18.95
C THR A 378 4.27 -4.09 -17.93
N ASP A 379 2.99 -4.43 -18.02
CA ASP A 379 2.01 -4.17 -16.98
C ASP A 379 1.50 -5.52 -16.45
N CYS A 380 1.61 -5.73 -15.14
CA CYS A 380 1.07 -6.90 -14.45
C CYS A 380 -0.39 -6.64 -14.08
N LEU A 381 -1.30 -7.38 -14.70
CA LEU A 381 -2.72 -7.25 -14.50
C LEU A 381 -3.24 -8.36 -13.58
N VAL A 382 -4.07 -7.99 -12.60
CA VAL A 382 -4.75 -8.95 -11.72
C VAL A 382 -6.28 -8.79 -11.81
N PRO A 383 -7.04 -9.90 -11.70
CA PRO A 383 -8.50 -9.86 -11.66
C PRO A 383 -9.06 -8.88 -10.62
N GLY A 384 -10.05 -8.08 -10.99
CA GLY A 384 -10.75 -7.14 -10.11
C GLY A 384 -10.25 -5.69 -10.18
N ILE A 385 -8.93 -5.45 -10.04
CA ILE A 385 -8.39 -4.07 -10.05
C ILE A 385 -7.79 -3.64 -11.39
N GLY A 386 -7.25 -4.59 -12.18
CA GLY A 386 -6.46 -4.28 -13.37
C GLY A 386 -4.96 -4.24 -13.05
N GLU A 387 -4.25 -3.24 -13.56
CA GLU A 387 -2.82 -3.03 -13.32
C GLU A 387 -2.47 -2.91 -11.82
N ILE A 388 -1.56 -3.78 -11.36
CA ILE A 388 -0.97 -3.73 -10.01
C ILE A 388 0.51 -3.33 -10.02
N ILE A 389 1.25 -3.68 -11.07
CA ILE A 389 2.68 -3.36 -11.26
C ILE A 389 2.87 -2.89 -12.69
N GLY A 390 3.66 -1.83 -12.89
CA GLY A 390 4.15 -1.40 -14.19
C GLY A 390 5.69 -1.38 -14.18
N GLY A 391 6.32 -1.89 -15.23
CA GLY A 391 7.77 -2.03 -15.29
C GLY A 391 8.32 -2.05 -16.71
N SER A 392 9.65 -2.07 -16.83
CA SER A 392 10.31 -2.21 -18.12
C SER A 392 11.77 -2.61 -17.98
N GLN A 393 12.30 -3.21 -19.04
CA GLN A 393 13.73 -3.16 -19.28
C GLN A 393 14.12 -1.73 -19.68
N ARG A 394 15.23 -1.23 -19.13
CA ARG A 394 15.69 0.14 -19.36
C ARG A 394 16.53 0.23 -20.63
N GLU A 395 16.47 1.37 -21.31
CA GLU A 395 17.27 1.64 -22.49
C GLU A 395 18.73 1.86 -22.11
N GLU A 396 19.54 0.84 -22.37
CA GLU A 396 20.97 0.83 -22.04
C GLU A 396 21.83 1.46 -23.14
N ARG A 397 21.29 1.67 -24.35
CA ARG A 397 22.06 2.18 -25.50
C ARG A 397 21.95 3.71 -25.54
N LEU A 398 23.08 4.38 -25.28
CA LEU A 398 23.13 5.84 -25.13
C LEU A 398 22.57 6.61 -26.33
N ASP A 399 22.88 6.17 -27.56
CA ASP A 399 22.43 6.81 -28.79
C ASP A 399 20.91 6.71 -28.98
N ILE A 400 20.33 5.56 -28.65
CA ILE A 400 18.88 5.33 -28.71
C ILE A 400 18.16 6.12 -27.61
N LEU A 401 18.69 6.12 -26.39
CA LEU A 401 18.14 6.91 -25.28
C LEU A 401 18.11 8.40 -25.62
N LYS A 402 19.21 8.95 -26.14
CA LYS A 402 19.29 10.35 -26.58
C LYS A 402 18.31 10.66 -27.71
N ALA A 403 18.19 9.77 -28.70
CA ALA A 403 17.23 9.92 -29.78
C ALA A 403 15.79 9.98 -29.22
N ARG A 404 15.44 9.08 -28.28
CA ARG A 404 14.12 9.06 -27.65
C ARG A 404 13.85 10.29 -26.79
N MET A 405 14.85 10.79 -26.06
CA MET A 405 14.74 12.04 -25.31
C MET A 405 14.47 13.23 -26.23
N ALA A 406 15.14 13.30 -27.39
CA ALA A 406 14.92 14.34 -28.38
C ALA A 406 13.51 14.25 -29.01
N GLU A 407 12.97 13.05 -29.23
CA GLU A 407 11.58 12.85 -29.69
C GLU A 407 10.53 13.41 -28.71
N LEU A 408 10.87 13.51 -27.42
CA LEU A 408 9.97 13.91 -26.33
C LEU A 408 10.32 15.29 -25.75
N ASP A 409 11.14 16.08 -26.46
CA ASP A 409 11.58 17.42 -26.05
C ASP A 409 12.26 17.47 -24.65
N LEU A 410 12.89 16.37 -24.24
CA LEU A 410 13.64 16.29 -22.98
C LEU A 410 15.06 16.86 -23.16
N LYS A 411 15.45 17.78 -22.27
CA LYS A 411 16.76 18.43 -22.33
C LYS A 411 17.84 17.56 -21.72
N GLU A 412 18.84 17.16 -22.51
CA GLU A 412 19.94 16.30 -22.03
C GLU A 412 20.67 16.86 -20.80
N GLU A 413 20.76 18.19 -20.68
CA GLU A 413 21.41 18.88 -19.56
C GLU A 413 20.75 18.60 -18.20
N ASP A 414 19.45 18.33 -18.17
CA ASP A 414 18.72 18.00 -16.93
C ASP A 414 18.95 16.54 -16.49
N TYR A 415 19.37 15.68 -17.43
CA TYR A 415 19.58 14.24 -17.26
C TYR A 415 21.04 13.82 -17.47
N TRP A 416 21.99 14.76 -17.42
CA TRP A 416 23.40 14.49 -17.74
C TRP A 416 23.95 13.29 -16.96
N TRP A 417 23.62 13.21 -15.67
CA TRP A 417 24.06 12.16 -14.74
C TRP A 417 23.42 10.80 -15.08
N TYR A 418 22.18 10.81 -15.55
CA TYR A 418 21.45 9.61 -15.98
C TYR A 418 22.02 9.07 -17.31
N LEU A 419 22.38 9.96 -18.23
CA LEU A 419 23.08 9.62 -19.46
C LEU A 419 24.50 9.08 -19.22
N GLU A 420 25.16 9.47 -18.13
CA GLU A 420 26.48 8.96 -17.77
C GLU A 420 26.46 7.50 -17.31
N LEU A 421 25.33 7.01 -16.79
CA LEU A 421 25.16 5.60 -16.48
C LEU A 421 25.49 4.73 -17.70
N ARG A 422 25.01 5.17 -18.88
CA ARG A 422 25.18 4.48 -20.17
C ARG A 422 26.60 4.57 -20.76
N LYS A 423 27.53 5.28 -20.11
CA LYS A 423 28.91 5.47 -20.61
C LYS A 423 29.92 4.58 -19.90
N TYR A 424 29.74 4.33 -18.61
CA TYR A 424 30.78 3.78 -17.75
C TYR A 424 30.48 2.34 -17.32
N GLY A 425 30.53 1.41 -18.27
CA GLY A 425 30.30 -0.01 -17.99
C GLY A 425 28.83 -0.39 -17.87
N GLU A 426 27.99 0.24 -18.70
CA GLU A 426 26.56 -0.02 -18.80
C GLU A 426 26.24 -1.51 -19.05
N THR A 427 25.08 -1.95 -18.57
CA THR A 427 24.56 -3.31 -18.76
C THR A 427 23.05 -3.27 -18.98
N LYS A 428 22.49 -4.36 -19.53
CA LYS A 428 21.05 -4.62 -19.43
C LYS A 428 20.63 -4.59 -17.97
N HIS A 429 19.52 -3.92 -17.69
CA HIS A 429 18.90 -3.83 -16.39
C HIS A 429 17.41 -3.56 -16.57
N ALA A 430 16.63 -3.92 -15.57
CA ALA A 430 15.18 -3.79 -15.57
C ALA A 430 14.68 -3.49 -14.15
N GLY A 431 13.45 -3.01 -14.08
CA GLY A 431 12.78 -2.80 -12.81
C GLY A 431 11.32 -2.45 -13.01
N PHE A 432 10.60 -2.42 -11.89
CA PHE A 432 9.18 -2.13 -11.87
C PHE A 432 8.80 -1.24 -10.70
N GLY A 433 7.61 -0.65 -10.75
CA GLY A 433 6.97 0.07 -9.67
C GLY A 433 5.71 -0.66 -9.21
N LEU A 434 5.60 -0.89 -7.90
CA LEU A 434 4.39 -1.36 -7.23
C LEU A 434 3.80 -0.21 -6.40
N GLY A 435 2.57 0.20 -6.74
CA GLY A 435 1.79 1.06 -5.87
C GLY A 435 1.37 0.32 -4.60
N PHE A 436 1.97 0.65 -3.46
CA PHE A 436 1.76 -0.09 -2.22
C PHE A 436 0.30 -0.02 -1.77
N GLU A 437 -0.36 1.14 -1.90
CA GLU A 437 -1.80 1.25 -1.63
C GLU A 437 -2.65 0.33 -2.53
N ARG A 438 -2.31 0.18 -3.81
CA ARG A 438 -3.03 -0.75 -4.71
C ARG A 438 -2.88 -2.19 -4.23
N LEU A 439 -1.70 -2.60 -3.77
CA LEU A 439 -1.49 -3.92 -3.16
C LEU A 439 -2.35 -4.10 -1.90
N ILE A 440 -2.39 -3.10 -1.01
CA ILE A 440 -3.21 -3.20 0.21
C ILE A 440 -4.70 -3.25 -0.13
N MET A 441 -5.18 -2.45 -1.09
CA MET A 441 -6.55 -2.55 -1.59
C MET A 441 -6.86 -3.96 -2.09
N TYR A 442 -5.94 -4.54 -2.85
CA TYR A 442 -6.09 -5.87 -3.41
C TYR A 442 -6.17 -6.96 -2.34
N ILE A 443 -5.25 -6.96 -1.38
CA ILE A 443 -5.17 -7.94 -0.29
C ILE A 443 -6.36 -7.81 0.66
N THR A 444 -6.81 -6.59 0.95
CA THR A 444 -7.88 -6.35 1.94
C THR A 444 -9.29 -6.37 1.34
N GLY A 445 -9.40 -6.30 0.00
CA GLY A 445 -10.67 -6.12 -0.71
C GLY A 445 -11.28 -4.72 -0.59
N MET A 446 -10.55 -3.75 -0.02
CA MET A 446 -11.02 -2.38 0.11
C MET A 446 -11.06 -1.71 -1.27
N SER A 447 -12.17 -1.04 -1.59
CA SER A 447 -12.42 -0.48 -2.92
C SER A 447 -11.97 0.96 -3.10
N ASN A 448 -11.47 1.62 -2.04
CA ASN A 448 -11.03 3.01 -2.10
C ASN A 448 -9.64 3.20 -1.47
N ILE A 449 -8.75 3.86 -2.20
CA ILE A 449 -7.38 4.14 -1.78
C ILE A 449 -7.30 4.89 -0.45
N ARG A 450 -8.29 5.77 -0.19
CA ARG A 450 -8.40 6.55 1.05
C ARG A 450 -8.57 5.70 2.30
N ASP A 451 -8.93 4.43 2.13
CA ASP A 451 -9.17 3.52 3.24
C ASP A 451 -7.97 2.62 3.58
N VAL A 452 -6.92 2.63 2.77
CA VAL A 452 -5.72 1.80 2.95
C VAL A 452 -4.46 2.60 3.28
N ILE A 453 -4.57 3.92 3.31
CA ILE A 453 -3.55 4.87 3.80
C ILE A 453 -4.07 5.56 5.08
N PRO A 454 -3.24 5.76 6.12
CA PRO A 454 -3.70 6.33 7.39
C PRO A 454 -4.40 7.68 7.23
N PHE A 455 -3.74 8.63 6.56
CA PHE A 455 -4.22 9.99 6.32
C PHE A 455 -4.07 10.32 4.84
N PRO A 456 -5.09 10.04 4.00
CA PRO A 456 -4.99 10.25 2.57
C PRO A 456 -4.78 11.72 2.20
N ARG A 457 -3.97 11.96 1.17
CA ARG A 457 -3.92 13.24 0.45
C ARG A 457 -4.61 13.05 -0.90
N THR A 458 -5.66 13.81 -1.15
CA THR A 458 -6.41 13.79 -2.41
C THR A 458 -6.79 15.22 -2.78
N THR A 459 -7.24 15.44 -4.02
CA THR A 459 -7.74 16.76 -4.44
C THR A 459 -8.71 17.35 -3.42
N GLY A 460 -8.39 18.54 -2.91
CA GLY A 460 -9.20 19.26 -1.94
C GLY A 460 -9.15 18.74 -0.50
N GLN A 461 -8.27 17.79 -0.16
CA GLN A 461 -8.19 17.19 1.17
C GLN A 461 -6.74 16.98 1.66
N SER A 462 -6.41 17.60 2.80
CA SER A 462 -5.12 17.43 3.50
C SER A 462 -5.23 17.29 5.03
N ASP A 463 -6.44 17.05 5.57
CA ASP A 463 -6.69 16.87 7.02
C ASP A 463 -6.32 15.47 7.56
N PHE A 464 -6.61 15.21 8.86
CA PHE A 464 -6.20 14.04 9.64
C PHE A 464 -7.35 13.31 10.37
#